data_AF-A0A3D1AF38-F1
#
_entry.id   AF-A0A3D1AF38-F1
#
_cell.length_a   1.000
_cell.length_b   1.000
_cell.length_c   1.000
_cell.angle_alpha   90.00
_cell.angle_beta   90.00
_cell.angle_gamma   90.00
#
_symmetry.space_group_name_H-M   'P 1'
#
loop_
_entity.id
_entity.type
_entity.pdbx_description
1 polymer ?
#
loop_
_entity_poly.entity_id
_entity_poly.type
_entity_poly.pdbx_seq_one_letter_code
_entity_poly.pdbx_strand_id
1 'polypeptide(L)'
;EAKYRLAQIYYDNKDIQRAEKELLDFIEKGTPHQYWLARGFILLADIYIEKGDDFQARQYLTSLKRNYSGSEDIDRMIENRLQKLKK
;
A
#
# COMPACT_ATOMS: atom_id res chain seq x y z
N GLU A 1 -3.31 9.08 9.81
CA GLU A 1 -1.84 9.22 9.67
C GLU A 1 -1.03 8.39 10.67
N ALA A 2 -1.30 8.44 11.98
CA ALA A 2 -0.51 7.71 13.00
C ALA A 2 -0.38 6.19 12.74
N LYS A 3 -1.47 5.51 12.34
CA LYS A 3 -1.44 4.07 12.00
C LYS A 3 -0.59 3.75 10.77
N TYR A 4 -0.67 4.57 9.73
CA TYR A 4 0.20 4.43 8.55
C TYR A 4 1.67 4.56 8.94
N ARG A 5 2.01 5.58 9.75
CA ARG A 5 3.40 5.77 10.23
C ARG A 5 3.88 4.58 11.06
N LEU A 6 3.04 3.99 11.90
CA LEU A 6 3.39 2.80 12.68
C LEU A 6 3.69 1.61 11.77
N ALA A 7 2.84 1.35 10.77
CA ALA A 7 3.10 0.29 9.81
C ALA A 7 4.36 0.53 8.98
N GLN A 8 4.63 1.79 8.61
CA GLN A 8 5.85 2.16 7.90
C GLN A 8 7.09 1.89 8.78
N ILE A 9 7.06 2.22 10.07
CA ILE A 9 8.14 1.89 11.00
C ILE A 9 8.38 0.37 11.08
N TYR A 10 7.32 -0.44 11.15
CA TYR A 10 7.47 -1.90 11.12
C TYR A 10 8.10 -2.38 9.81
N TYR A 11 7.66 -1.84 8.68
CA TYR A 11 8.21 -2.17 7.37
C TYR A 11 9.70 -1.79 7.25
N ASP A 12 10.05 -0.58 7.67
CA ASP A 12 11.42 -0.07 7.66
C ASP A 12 12.35 -0.91 8.56
N ASN A 13 11.81 -1.45 9.67
CA ASN A 13 12.50 -2.40 10.55
C ASN A 13 12.49 -3.85 10.05
N LYS A 14 12.03 -4.11 8.81
CA LYS A 14 11.88 -5.45 8.22
C LYS A 14 10.93 -6.39 8.98
N ASP A 15 10.09 -5.85 9.87
CA ASP A 15 9.00 -6.59 10.51
C ASP A 15 7.76 -6.59 9.60
N ILE A 16 7.88 -7.34 8.50
CA ILE A 16 6.88 -7.37 7.42
C ILE A 16 5.52 -7.87 7.92
N GLN A 17 5.51 -8.86 8.83
CA GLN A 17 4.27 -9.43 9.36
C GLN A 17 3.48 -8.41 10.19
N ARG A 18 4.15 -7.63 11.05
CA ARG A 18 3.46 -6.59 11.82
C ARG A 18 3.03 -5.43 10.93
N ALA A 19 3.87 -5.04 9.98
CA ALA A 19 3.52 -3.99 9.02
C ALA A 19 2.25 -4.33 8.23
N GLU A 20 2.14 -5.57 7.73
CA GLU A 20 0.97 -6.06 7.00
C GLU A 20 -0.28 -6.02 7.87
N LYS A 21 -0.20 -6.57 9.09
CA LYS A 21 -1.34 -6.62 10.02
C LYS A 21 -1.85 -5.22 10.36
N GLU A 22 -0.96 -4.28 10.67
CA GLU A 22 -1.33 -2.90 10.99
C GLU A 22 -1.94 -2.16 9.79
N LEU A 23 -1.46 -2.43 8.57
CA LEU A 23 -2.04 -1.85 7.35
C LEU A 23 -3.42 -2.40 7.04
N LEU A 24 -3.61 -3.72 7.17
CA LEU A 24 -4.92 -4.34 6.97
C LEU A 24 -5.93 -3.78 7.97
N ASP A 25 -5.58 -3.69 9.26
CA ASP A 25 -6.45 -3.06 10.28
C ASP A 25 -6.77 -1.60 9.96
N PHE A 26 -5.79 -0.84 9.46
CA PHE A 26 -5.98 0.55 9.07
C PHE A 26 -6.91 0.69 7.85
N ILE A 27 -6.78 -0.18 6.86
CA ILE A 27 -7.60 -0.21 5.65
C ILE A 27 -9.03 -0.65 5.97
N GLU A 28 -9.19 -1.73 6.75
CA GLU A 28 -10.50 -2.27 7.13
C GLU A 28 -11.31 -1.30 7.96
N LYS A 29 -10.68 -0.61 8.92
CA LYS A 29 -11.36 0.43 9.72
C LYS A 29 -11.72 1.66 8.91
N GLY A 30 -11.09 1.82 7.74
CA GLY A 30 -11.27 2.98 6.87
C GLY A 30 -10.76 4.27 7.51
N THR A 31 -10.57 5.28 6.67
CA THR A 31 -10.31 6.65 7.13
C THR A 31 -10.99 7.64 6.19
N PRO A 32 -11.53 8.76 6.69
CA PRO A 32 -12.02 9.82 5.82
C PRO A 32 -10.89 10.46 5.00
N HIS A 33 -9.63 10.28 5.41
CA HIS A 33 -8.46 10.79 4.69
C HIS A 33 -8.06 9.86 3.54
N GLN A 34 -8.68 10.04 2.37
CA GLN A 34 -8.44 9.22 1.19
C GLN A 34 -6.97 9.13 0.78
N TYR A 35 -6.20 10.21 0.94
CA TYR A 35 -4.76 10.22 0.67
C TYR A 35 -3.99 9.19 1.50
N TRP A 36 -4.22 9.15 2.82
CA TRP A 36 -3.54 8.21 3.71
C TRP A 36 -4.01 6.77 3.49
N LEU A 37 -5.28 6.58 3.14
CA LEU A 37 -5.80 5.27 2.74
C LEU A 37 -5.07 4.77 1.48
N ALA A 38 -4.91 5.62 0.47
CA ALA A 38 -4.17 5.29 -0.75
C ALA A 38 -2.70 4.96 -0.47
N ARG A 39 -2.03 5.76 0.37
CA ARG A 39 -0.67 5.48 0.84
C ARG A 39 -0.56 4.14 1.59
N GLY A 40 -1.58 3.77 2.36
CA GLY A 40 -1.68 2.48 3.03
C GLY A 40 -1.73 1.32 2.04
N PHE A 41 -2.59 1.39 1.03
CA PHE A 41 -2.67 0.39 -0.04
C PHE A 41 -1.36 0.27 -0.83
N ILE A 42 -0.67 1.38 -1.09
CA ILE A 42 0.63 1.37 -1.76
C ILE A 42 1.68 0.63 -0.91
N LEU A 43 1.77 0.94 0.38
CA LEU A 43 2.71 0.27 1.28
C LEU A 43 2.38 -1.21 1.45
N LEU A 44 1.08 -1.56 1.47
CA LEU A 44 0.64 -2.95 1.52
C LEU A 44 1.09 -3.70 0.26
N ALA A 45 0.99 -3.08 -0.92
CA ALA A 45 1.53 -3.67 -2.14
C ALA A 45 3.05 -3.85 -2.06
N ASP A 46 3.81 -2.86 -1.57
CA ASP A 46 5.27 -2.97 -1.39
C ASP A 46 5.64 -4.16 -0.46
N ILE A 47 4.85 -4.41 0.59
CA ILE A 47 4.98 -5.59 1.45
C ILE A 47 4.77 -6.89 0.68
N TYR A 48 3.71 -7.00 -0.14
CA TYR A 48 3.46 -8.22 -0.90
C TYR A 48 4.54 -8.48 -1.96
N ILE A 49 5.11 -7.42 -2.55
CA ILE A 49 6.29 -7.54 -3.43
C ILE A 49 7.48 -8.12 -2.66
N GLU A 50 7.79 -7.62 -1.46
CA GLU A 50 8.87 -8.18 -0.64
C GLU A 50 8.62 -9.64 -0.21
N LYS A 51 7.34 -10.03 -0.06
CA LYS A 51 6.95 -11.42 0.21
C LYS A 51 7.01 -12.34 -1.02
N GLY A 52 7.25 -11.78 -2.21
CA GLY A 52 7.22 -12.51 -3.49
C GLY A 52 5.80 -12.82 -4.01
N ASP A 53 4.77 -12.16 -3.46
CA ASP A 53 3.38 -12.30 -3.91
C ASP A 53 2.98 -11.12 -4.81
N ASP A 54 3.56 -11.11 -6.00
CA ASP A 54 3.34 -10.06 -7.00
C ASP A 54 1.89 -10.02 -7.47
N PHE A 55 1.18 -11.15 -7.42
CA PHE A 55 -0.23 -11.21 -7.79
C PHE A 55 -1.07 -10.36 -6.84
N GLN A 56 -0.93 -10.55 -5.52
CA GLN A 56 -1.63 -9.73 -4.54
C GLN A 56 -1.23 -8.26 -4.64
N ALA A 57 0.07 -7.97 -4.76
CA ALA A 57 0.55 -6.60 -4.93
C ALA A 57 -0.13 -5.88 -6.11
N ARG A 58 -0.24 -6.56 -7.26
CA ARG A 58 -0.94 -6.02 -8.44
C ARG A 58 -2.42 -5.80 -8.21
N GLN A 59 -3.09 -6.72 -7.52
CA GLN A 59 -4.53 -6.58 -7.22
C GLN A 59 -4.80 -5.32 -6.39
N TYR A 60 -4.01 -5.10 -5.32
CA TYR A 60 -4.15 -3.90 -4.49
C TYR A 60 -3.89 -2.61 -5.29
N LEU A 61 -2.80 -2.55 -6.06
CA LEU A 61 -2.46 -1.38 -6.87
C LEU A 61 -3.50 -1.08 -7.95
N THR A 62 -4.02 -2.11 -8.62
CA THR A 62 -5.03 -1.96 -9.67
C THR A 62 -6.37 -1.52 -9.09
N SER A 63 -6.77 -2.10 -7.95
CA SER A 63 -7.96 -1.69 -7.22
C SER A 63 -7.85 -0.23 -6.78
N LEU A 64 -6.70 0.16 -6.23
CA LEU A 64 -6.47 1.54 -5.82
C LEU A 64 -6.56 2.51 -7.01
N LYS A 65 -5.90 2.21 -8.13
CA LYS A 65 -5.94 3.05 -9.34
C LYS A 65 -7.35 3.27 -9.87
N ARG A 66 -8.22 2.26 -9.78
CA ARG A 66 -9.61 2.36 -10.25
C ARG A 66 -10.48 3.21 -9.32
N ASN A 67 -10.22 3.17 -8.02
CA ASN A 67 -11.10 3.75 -7.01
C ASN A 67 -10.62 5.11 -6.46
N TYR A 68 -9.36 5.48 -6.71
CA TYR A 68 -8.76 6.72 -6.23
C TYR A 68 -8.57 7.72 -7.38
N SER A 69 -9.05 8.96 -7.21
CA SER A 69 -8.92 10.04 -8.20
C SER A 69 -8.53 11.35 -7.51
N GLY A 70 -7.60 11.27 -6.55
CA GLY A 70 -7.34 12.37 -5.62
C GLY A 70 -6.03 13.12 -5.83
N SER A 71 -4.97 12.48 -6.35
CA SER A 71 -3.66 13.14 -6.47
C SER A 71 -2.70 12.45 -7.43
N GLU A 72 -1.99 13.24 -8.23
CA GLU A 72 -1.01 12.79 -9.23
C GLU A 72 0.19 12.05 -8.60
N ASP A 73 0.57 12.37 -7.35
CA ASP A 73 1.66 11.68 -6.67
C ASP A 73 1.33 10.20 -6.41
N ILE A 74 0.09 9.92 -5.99
CA ILE A 74 -0.40 8.57 -5.76
C ILE A 74 -0.44 7.80 -7.08
N ASP A 75 -0.91 8.42 -8.16
CA ASP A 75 -0.94 7.79 -9.49
C ASP A 75 0.47 7.39 -9.95
N ARG A 76 1.44 8.31 -9.83
CA ARG A 76 2.85 8.01 -10.14
C ARG A 76 3.41 6.88 -9.27
N MET A 77 3.07 6.87 -7.97
CA MET A 77 3.51 5.79 -7.07
C MET A 77 2.97 4.43 -7.51
N ILE A 78 1.69 4.37 -7.90
CA ILE A 78 1.03 3.15 -8.38
C ILE A 78 1.68 2.67 -9.68
N GLU A 79 1.82 3.56 -10.66
CA GLU A 79 2.38 3.20 -11.97
C GLU A 79 3.81 2.69 -11.87
N ASN A 80 4.65 3.35 -11.07
CA ASN A 80 6.02 2.90 -10.83
C ASN A 80 6.09 1.46 -10.33
N ARG A 81 5.20 1.06 -9.42
CA ARG A 81 5.17 -0.29 -8.85
C ARG A 81 4.60 -1.31 -9.82
N LEU A 82 3.51 -0.96 -10.51
CA LEU A 82 2.94 -1.82 -11.55
C LEU A 82 3.94 -2.10 -12.68
N GLN A 83 4.79 -1.13 -13.04
CA GLN A 83 5.86 -1.34 -14.02
C GLN A 83 6.96 -2.27 -13.51
N LYS A 84 7.35 -2.17 -12.23
CA LYS A 84 8.31 -3.10 -11.61
C LYS A 84 7.82 -4.54 -11.65
N LEU A 85 6.52 -4.74 -11.42
CA LEU A 85 5.92 -6.07 -11.38
C LEU A 85 5.81 -6.73 -12.76
N LYS A 86 5.83 -5.97 -13.87
CA LYS A 86 5.72 -6.45 -15.26
C LYS A 86 6.97 -7.13 -15.83
N LYS A 87 8.07 -7.09 -15.10
CA LYS A 87 9.29 -7.81 -15.44
C LYS A 87 9.19 -9.26 -15.04
#